data_AF-A0A6J6XJY3-F1
#
_entry.id   AF-A0A6J6XJY3-F1
#
_cell.length_a   1.000
_cell.length_b   1.000
_cell.length_c   1.000
_cell.angle_alpha   90.00
_cell.angle_beta   90.00
_cell.angle_gamma   90.00
#
_symmetry.space_group_name_H-M   'P 1'
#
loop_
_entity.id
_entity.type
_entity.pdbx_description
1 polymer ?
#
loop_
_entity_poly.entity_id
_entity_poly.type
_entity_poly.pdbx_seq_one_letter_code
_entity_poly.pdbx_strand_id
1 'polypeptide(L)'
;MPNKALFVDADLTSPVQATPTQVLNQSSLAKAERAFGGESGAWIAVALWLQVLAIVVIAIVVAAVRWGKVQAWVVGLPLILFVTLSMSEQVTRLLPNIL
;
A
#
# COMPACT_ATOMS: atom_id res chain seq x y z
N MET A 1 -3.31 1.79 24.09
CA MET A 1 -4.21 2.75 23.41
C MET A 1 -5.60 2.12 23.39
N PRO A 2 -6.69 2.78 23.82
CA PRO A 2 -7.99 2.14 23.89
C PRO A 2 -8.61 2.02 22.49
N ASN A 3 -9.03 0.80 22.13
CA ASN A 3 -9.47 0.41 20.79
C ASN A 3 -10.98 0.08 20.77
N LYS A 4 -11.82 0.98 21.29
CA LYS A 4 -13.28 0.79 21.30
C LYS A 4 -13.98 2.11 21.01
N ALA A 5 -14.65 2.16 19.87
CA ALA A 5 -15.60 3.23 19.52
C ALA A 5 -16.97 2.89 20.14
N LEU A 6 -17.58 3.87 20.79
CA LEU A 6 -18.89 3.75 21.40
C LEU A 6 -19.86 4.58 20.55
N PHE A 7 -20.77 3.91 19.85
CA PHE A 7 -21.79 4.56 19.04
C PHE A 7 -22.97 4.90 19.95
N VAL A 8 -23.21 6.20 20.11
CA VAL A 8 -24.36 6.73 20.85
C VAL A 8 -25.33 7.25 19.82
N ASP A 9 -26.50 6.61 19.73
CA ASP A 9 -27.62 7.13 18.96
C ASP A 9 -28.35 8.16 19.83
N ALA A 10 -28.65 9.32 19.27
CA ALA A 10 -29.24 10.43 20.01
C ALA A 10 -30.49 10.92 19.27
N ASP A 11 -31.64 10.84 19.94
CA ASP A 11 -32.88 11.41 19.44
C ASP A 11 -32.84 12.95 19.45
N LEU A 12 -33.20 13.55 18.32
CA LEU A 12 -33.25 15.01 18.19
C LEU A 12 -34.46 15.57 18.96
N THR A 13 -34.21 16.06 20.17
CA THR A 13 -35.24 16.66 21.05
C THR A 13 -35.37 18.18 20.91
N SER A 14 -34.52 18.82 20.08
CA SER A 14 -34.51 20.27 19.85
C SER A 14 -35.08 20.66 18.48
N PRO A 15 -35.46 21.94 18.26
CA PRO A 15 -35.82 22.42 16.92
C PRO A 15 -34.72 22.15 15.89
N VAL A 16 -35.11 21.73 14.69
CA VAL A 16 -34.20 21.38 13.60
C VAL A 16 -33.39 22.62 13.20
N GLN A 17 -32.08 22.55 13.33
CA GLN A 17 -31.16 23.54 12.78
C GLN A 17 -30.80 23.15 11.35
N ALA A 18 -30.68 24.12 10.45
CA ALA A 18 -30.26 23.86 9.08
C ALA A 18 -28.84 23.29 9.10
N THR A 19 -28.67 22.07 8.57
CA THR A 19 -27.36 21.46 8.40
C THR A 19 -26.50 22.40 7.54
N PRO A 20 -25.32 22.84 8.01
CA PRO A 20 -24.40 23.61 7.19
C PRO A 20 -24.14 22.84 5.90
N THR A 21 -24.23 23.49 4.74
CA THR A 21 -23.90 22.86 3.45
C THR A 21 -22.53 22.19 3.59
N GLN A 22 -22.49 20.88 3.36
CA GLN A 22 -21.27 20.09 3.52
C GLN A 22 -20.19 20.69 2.60
N VAL A 23 -19.25 21.42 3.20
CA VAL A 23 -18.20 22.17 2.48
C VAL A 23 -17.17 21.23 1.83
N LEU A 24 -17.21 19.95 2.20
CA LEU A 24 -16.40 18.88 1.64
C LEU A 24 -17.22 18.13 0.57
N ASN A 25 -17.19 18.64 -0.66
CA ASN A 25 -17.70 17.94 -1.84
C ASN A 25 -16.56 17.08 -2.41
N GLN A 26 -16.81 15.92 -3.04
CA GLN A 26 -15.76 15.09 -3.65
C GLN A 26 -14.86 15.84 -4.67
N SER A 27 -15.36 16.97 -5.19
CA SER A 27 -14.61 17.90 -6.04
C SER A 27 -13.55 18.73 -5.29
N SER A 28 -13.71 18.95 -3.98
CA SER A 28 -12.78 19.73 -3.15
C SER A 28 -11.67 18.89 -2.48
N LEU A 29 -11.78 17.55 -2.52
CA LEU A 29 -10.73 16.65 -2.06
C LEU A 29 -9.62 16.53 -3.10
N ALA A 30 -8.36 16.46 -2.65
CA ALA A 30 -7.23 16.20 -3.52
C ALA A 30 -7.44 14.85 -4.23
N LYS A 31 -6.88 14.67 -5.43
CA LYS A 31 -7.12 13.45 -6.22
C LYS A 31 -6.72 12.16 -5.49
N ALA A 32 -5.78 12.25 -4.55
CA ALA A 32 -5.33 11.18 -3.65
C ALA A 32 -6.30 10.88 -2.48
N GLU A 33 -7.20 11.81 -2.16
CA GLU A 33 -8.17 11.68 -1.06
C GLU A 33 -9.56 11.26 -1.57
N ARG A 34 -9.73 11.05 -2.88
CA ARG A 34 -10.98 10.51 -3.44
C ARG A 34 -11.06 9.02 -3.17
N ALA A 35 -12.23 8.54 -2.74
CA ALA A 35 -12.55 7.13 -2.70
C ALA A 35 -12.27 6.50 -4.09
N PHE A 36 -11.53 5.39 -4.13
CA PHE A 36 -11.05 4.74 -5.37
C PHE A 36 -10.11 5.55 -6.27
N GLY A 37 -9.53 6.66 -5.79
CA GLY A 37 -8.48 7.39 -6.51
C GLY A 37 -7.17 6.61 -6.55
N GLY A 38 -6.99 5.72 -7.54
CA GLY A 38 -5.72 5.02 -7.74
C GLY A 38 -4.58 6.01 -7.96
N GLU A 39 -3.59 6.01 -7.05
CA GLU A 39 -2.39 6.82 -7.18
C GLU A 39 -1.64 6.36 -8.44
N SER A 40 -1.61 7.19 -9.49
CA SER A 40 -1.04 6.82 -10.79
C SER A 40 0.45 6.45 -10.71
N GLY A 41 1.16 6.95 -9.68
CA GLY A 41 2.56 6.62 -9.39
C GLY A 41 2.77 5.20 -8.86
N ALA A 42 1.75 4.58 -8.26
CA ALA A 42 1.87 3.24 -7.68
C ALA A 42 2.11 2.16 -8.75
N TRP A 43 1.56 2.33 -9.96
CA TRP A 43 1.82 1.43 -11.09
C TRP A 43 3.27 1.49 -11.59
N ILE A 44 3.87 2.69 -11.65
CA ILE A 44 5.29 2.87 -11.98
C ILE A 44 6.16 2.19 -10.92
N ALA A 45 5.85 2.43 -9.65
CA ALA A 45 6.61 1.86 -8.54
C ALA A 45 6.57 0.33 -8.60
N VAL A 46 5.39 -0.27 -8.75
CA VAL A 46 5.25 -1.73 -8.88
C VAL A 46 6.00 -2.29 -10.09
N ALA A 47 5.96 -1.60 -11.24
CA ALA A 47 6.71 -2.04 -12.43
C ALA A 47 8.24 -2.02 -12.17
N LEU A 48 8.77 -0.98 -11.51
CA LEU A 48 10.18 -0.90 -11.15
C LEU A 48 10.58 -1.99 -10.15
N TRP A 49 9.74 -2.28 -9.16
CA TRP A 49 10.02 -3.34 -8.19
C TRP A 49 9.97 -4.73 -8.81
N LEU A 50 9.13 -4.94 -9.83
CA LEU A 50 9.13 -6.17 -10.60
C LEU A 50 10.45 -6.37 -11.37
N GLN A 51 11.02 -5.29 -11.92
CA GLN A 51 12.33 -5.32 -12.56
C GLN A 51 13.44 -5.62 -11.55
N VAL A 52 13.42 -4.99 -10.38
CA VAL A 52 14.36 -5.28 -9.29
C VAL A 52 14.30 -6.75 -8.89
N LEU A 53 13.09 -7.30 -8.74
CA LEU A 53 12.89 -8.72 -8.44
C LEU A 53 13.51 -9.62 -9.52
N ALA A 54 13.30 -9.30 -10.80
CA ALA A 54 13.89 -10.06 -11.90
C ALA A 54 15.44 -10.02 -11.85
N ILE A 55 16.03 -8.85 -11.60
CA ILE A 55 17.49 -8.70 -11.46
C ILE A 55 18.01 -9.53 -10.29
N VAL A 56 17.31 -9.50 -9.14
CA VAL A 56 17.68 -10.28 -7.95
C VAL A 56 17.64 -11.77 -8.24
N VAL A 57 16.61 -12.27 -8.92
CA VAL A 57 16.52 -13.69 -9.31
C VAL A 57 17.69 -14.07 -10.22
N ILE A 58 17.99 -13.26 -11.24
CA ILE A 58 19.12 -13.53 -12.15
C ILE A 58 20.44 -13.54 -11.37
N ALA A 59 20.66 -12.58 -10.47
CA ALA A 59 21.86 -12.50 -9.66
C ALA A 59 22.04 -13.75 -8.77
N ILE A 60 20.95 -14.24 -8.16
CA ILE A 60 20.96 -15.46 -7.35
C ILE A 60 21.29 -16.68 -8.22
N VAL A 61 20.70 -16.80 -9.41
CA VAL A 61 21.00 -17.90 -10.34
C VAL A 61 22.46 -17.87 -10.78
N VAL A 62 22.98 -16.70 -11.16
CA VAL A 62 24.39 -16.54 -11.56
C VAL A 62 25.33 -16.88 -10.40
N ALA A 63 25.01 -16.45 -9.18
CA ALA A 63 25.76 -16.80 -7.97
C ALA A 63 25.71 -18.30 -7.70
N ALA A 64 24.55 -18.94 -7.88
CA ALA A 64 24.40 -20.39 -7.67
C ALA A 64 25.23 -21.21 -8.65
N VAL A 65 25.34 -20.76 -9.90
CA VAL A 65 26.17 -21.38 -10.93
C VAL A 65 27.65 -21.13 -10.70
N ARG A 66 28.05 -19.92 -10.27
CA ARG A 66 29.47 -19.54 -10.10
C ARG A 66 30.09 -19.98 -8.79
N TRP A 67 29.36 -19.92 -7.68
CA TRP A 67 29.92 -20.09 -6.33
C TRP A 67 29.41 -21.35 -5.61
N GLY A 68 28.34 -21.96 -6.11
CA GLY A 68 27.69 -23.11 -5.50
C GLY A 68 26.35 -22.73 -4.86
N LYS A 69 25.46 -23.74 -4.80
CA LYS A 69 24.06 -23.57 -4.38
C LYS A 69 23.94 -23.03 -2.95
N VAL A 70 24.79 -23.49 -2.03
CA VAL A 70 24.70 -23.12 -0.61
C VAL A 70 25.04 -21.64 -0.42
N GLN A 71 26.14 -21.17 -1.02
CA GLN A 71 26.56 -19.77 -0.94
C GLN A 71 25.53 -18.82 -1.56
N ALA A 72 24.93 -19.21 -2.69
CA ALA A 72 23.89 -18.43 -3.33
C ALA A 72 22.61 -18.35 -2.50
N TRP A 73 22.23 -19.41 -1.80
CA TRP A 73 21.06 -19.39 -0.91
C TRP A 73 21.28 -18.54 0.34
N VAL A 74 22.49 -18.53 0.92
CA VAL A 74 22.82 -17.69 2.09
C VAL A 74 22.65 -16.20 1.78
N VAL A 75 23.01 -15.76 0.57
CA VAL A 75 22.87 -14.36 0.13
C VAL A 75 21.49 -14.10 -0.50
N GLY A 76 20.95 -15.07 -1.23
CA GLY A 76 19.71 -14.92 -1.97
C GLY A 76 18.47 -14.88 -1.08
N LEU A 77 18.43 -15.68 0.00
CA LEU A 77 17.30 -15.71 0.92
C LEU A 77 17.01 -14.34 1.57
N PRO A 78 17.97 -13.64 2.20
CA PRO A 78 17.69 -12.32 2.79
C PRO A 78 17.35 -11.28 1.72
N LEU A 79 17.93 -11.39 0.52
CA LEU A 79 17.67 -10.48 -0.58
C LEU A 79 16.23 -10.63 -1.12
N ILE A 80 15.77 -11.87 -1.32
CA ILE A 80 14.38 -12.17 -1.70
C ILE A 80 13.43 -11.63 -0.63
N LEU A 81 13.71 -11.91 0.64
CA LEU A 81 12.86 -11.52 1.76
C LEU A 81 12.71 -9.99 1.82
N PHE A 82 13.81 -9.24 1.66
CA PHE A 82 13.80 -7.78 1.59
C PHE A 82 12.95 -7.25 0.42
N VAL A 83 13.12 -7.81 -0.77
CA VAL A 83 12.36 -7.38 -1.97
C VAL A 83 10.88 -7.68 -1.82
N THR A 84 10.51 -8.86 -1.32
CA THR A 84 9.11 -9.24 -1.12
C THR A 84 8.42 -8.34 -0.09
N LEU A 85 9.08 -8.02 1.02
CA LEU A 85 8.53 -7.09 2.02
C LEU A 85 8.32 -5.70 1.43
N SER A 86 9.30 -5.18 0.69
CA SER A 86 9.22 -3.86 0.05
C SER A 86 8.14 -3.79 -1.03
N MET A 87 7.92 -4.90 -1.75
CA MET A 87 6.84 -5.02 -2.73
C MET A 87 5.47 -5.07 -2.04
N SER A 88 5.36 -5.73 -0.88
CA SER A 88 4.10 -5.81 -0.13
C SER A 88 3.56 -4.42 0.23
N GLU A 89 4.43 -3.48 0.63
CA GLU A 89 4.02 -2.12 0.97
C GLU A 89 3.35 -1.42 -0.23
N GLN A 90 3.91 -1.61 -1.43
CA GLN A 90 3.37 -0.99 -2.64
C GLN A 90 2.09 -1.66 -3.14
N VAL A 91 1.99 -2.98 -2.99
CA VAL A 91 0.74 -3.70 -3.27
C VAL A 91 -0.36 -3.22 -2.33
N THR A 92 -0.05 -2.96 -1.06
CA THR A 92 -1.02 -2.37 -0.12
C THR A 92 -1.46 -0.96 -0.54
N ARG A 93 -0.56 -0.15 -1.12
CA ARG A 93 -0.89 1.18 -1.66
C ARG A 93 -1.76 1.12 -2.94
N LEU A 94 -1.73 -0.01 -3.66
CA LEU A 94 -2.62 -0.25 -4.80
C LEU A 94 -4.02 -0.70 -4.38
N LEU A 95 -4.21 -1.14 -3.13
CA LEU A 95 -5.56 -1.44 -2.64
C LEU A 95 -6.39 -0.14 -2.68
N PRO A 96 -7.64 -0.21 -3.15
CA PRO A 96 -8.49 0.97 -3.19
C PRO A 96 -8.63 1.52 -1.77
N ASN A 97 -8.20 2.77 -1.60
CA ASN A 97 -8.37 3.49 -0.34
C ASN A 97 -9.88 3.62 -0.07
N ILE A 98 -10.38 2.88 0.92
CA ILE A 98 -11.79 2.85 1.35
C ILE A 98 -12.03 3.72 2.60
N LEU A 99 -11.13 4.65 2.88
CA LEU A 99 -11.32 5.67 3.91
C LEU A 99 -12.40 6.68 3.51
#